data_AF-A0A1M7M150-F1
#
_entry.id   AF-A0A1M7M150-F1
#
_cell.length_a   1.000
_cell.length_b   1.000
_cell.length_c   1.000
_cell.angle_alpha   90.00
_cell.angle_beta   90.00
_cell.angle_gamma   90.00
#
_symmetry.space_group_name_H-M   'P 1'
#
loop_
_entity.id
_entity.type
_entity.pdbx_description
1 polymer ?
#
loop_
_entity_poly.entity_id
_entity_poly.type
_entity_poly.pdbx_seq_one_letter_code
_entity_poly.pdbx_strand_id
1 'polypeptide(L)'
;MAIWQADYNAIPRSFYEYSKSNQVDLYEHDWSSISCIDKDFFFGKLDTFIERSWSLNQFQSWGPSDKSDIGVTYNLDKNVIVHIRFRLDLRGDINCFLIPFLAICRELDFLILDQNDNLFEPQINNFRESIENSNALKFVTDPMKFLEDFSNGEIKPED
;
A
#
# COMPACT_ATOMS: atom_id res chain seq x y z
N MET A 1 5.52 -0.26 12.31
CA MET A 1 4.12 -0.45 11.87
C MET A 1 3.30 -0.98 13.03
N ALA A 2 1.99 -0.73 13.09
CA ALA A 2 1.16 -1.35 14.11
C ALA A 2 0.87 -2.80 13.72
N ILE A 3 0.90 -3.72 14.69
CA ILE A 3 0.77 -5.17 14.43
C ILE A 3 -0.59 -5.58 13.84
N TRP A 4 -1.59 -4.71 13.84
CA TRP A 4 -2.92 -4.94 13.27
C TRP A 4 -3.10 -4.33 11.88
N GLN A 5 -2.04 -3.75 11.30
CA GLN A 5 -2.06 -3.17 9.96
C GLN A 5 -1.28 -4.05 8.98
N ALA A 6 -1.88 -4.31 7.81
CA ALA A 6 -1.17 -4.88 6.66
C ALA A 6 -0.75 -3.76 5.70
N ASP A 7 0.48 -3.81 5.17
CA ASP A 7 1.06 -2.76 4.32
C ASP A 7 1.28 -3.27 2.89
N TYR A 8 1.02 -2.38 1.93
CA TYR A 8 1.02 -2.64 0.51
C TYR A 8 1.51 -1.41 -0.25
N ASN A 9 2.07 -1.63 -1.43
CA ASN A 9 2.41 -0.56 -2.37
C ASN A 9 1.50 -0.59 -3.58
N ALA A 10 1.15 0.60 -4.09
CA ALA A 10 0.48 0.74 -5.38
C ALA A 10 1.53 1.18 -6.41
N ILE A 11 1.82 0.31 -7.37
CA ILE A 11 2.88 0.51 -8.37
C ILE A 11 2.27 0.66 -9.77
N PRO A 12 2.76 1.58 -10.62
CA PRO A 12 2.32 1.62 -12.02
C PRO A 12 2.71 0.33 -12.75
N ARG A 13 1.81 -0.22 -13.57
CA ARG A 13 2.12 -1.40 -14.40
C ARG A 13 3.32 -1.17 -15.32
N SER A 14 3.44 0.03 -15.88
CA SER A 14 4.59 0.41 -16.71
C SER A 14 5.93 0.31 -15.96
N PHE A 15 5.94 0.67 -14.67
CA PHE A 15 7.13 0.53 -13.83
C PHE A 15 7.47 -0.93 -13.56
N TYR A 16 6.46 -1.76 -13.28
CA TYR A 16 6.68 -3.20 -13.12
C TYR A 16 7.24 -3.88 -14.38
N GLU A 17 6.73 -3.55 -15.57
CA GLU A 17 7.26 -4.11 -16.81
C GLU A 17 8.68 -3.60 -17.13
N TYR A 18 8.98 -2.35 -16.76
CA TYR A 18 10.35 -1.83 -16.80
C TYR A 18 11.26 -2.58 -15.83
N SER A 19 10.81 -2.85 -14.60
CA SER A 19 11.63 -3.48 -13.57
C SER A 19 12.02 -4.90 -13.94
N LYS A 20 11.11 -5.67 -14.55
CA LYS A 20 11.41 -7.00 -15.14
C LYS A 20 12.53 -6.95 -16.16
N SER A 21 12.50 -5.95 -17.03
CA SER A 21 13.45 -5.81 -18.13
C SER A 21 14.84 -5.34 -17.66
N ASN A 22 14.90 -4.60 -16.55
CA ASN A 22 16.11 -3.92 -16.08
C ASN A 22 16.60 -4.42 -14.71
N GLN A 23 15.96 -5.43 -14.12
CA GLN A 23 16.28 -5.99 -12.80
C GLN A 23 16.32 -4.92 -11.69
N VAL A 24 15.30 -4.06 -11.69
CA VAL A 24 15.17 -2.96 -10.72
C VAL A 24 14.30 -3.39 -9.55
N ASP A 25 14.70 -2.99 -8.34
CA ASP A 25 13.93 -3.21 -7.12
C ASP A 25 12.67 -2.31 -7.10
N LEU A 26 11.51 -2.90 -6.80
CA LEU A 26 10.22 -2.22 -6.81
C LEU A 26 9.99 -1.30 -5.61
N TYR A 27 10.71 -1.50 -4.49
CA TYR A 27 10.60 -0.70 -3.27
C TYR A 27 11.63 0.43 -3.21
N GLU A 28 12.83 0.20 -3.75
CA GLU A 28 13.91 1.17 -3.63
C GLU A 28 13.93 2.22 -4.75
N HIS A 29 13.35 1.91 -5.91
CA HIS A 29 13.50 2.75 -7.10
C HIS A 29 12.31 3.69 -7.31
N ASP A 30 12.63 4.98 -7.49
CA ASP A 30 11.65 5.98 -7.92
C ASP A 30 11.19 5.66 -9.35
N TRP A 31 9.88 5.68 -9.59
CA TRP A 31 9.32 5.41 -10.91
C TRP A 31 8.95 6.66 -11.69
N SER A 32 9.39 7.84 -11.23
CA SER A 32 9.00 9.15 -11.79
C SER A 32 9.49 9.39 -13.22
N SER A 33 10.56 8.70 -13.61
CA SER A 33 11.12 8.73 -14.96
C SER A 33 10.40 7.80 -15.94
N ILE A 34 9.57 6.88 -15.42
CA ILE A 34 8.92 5.81 -16.19
C ILE A 34 7.42 6.06 -16.27
N SER A 35 6.80 6.43 -15.14
CA SER A 35 5.39 6.80 -15.05
C SER A 35 5.28 8.20 -14.45
N CYS A 36 4.78 9.13 -15.25
CA CYS A 36 4.62 10.52 -14.87
C CYS A 36 3.17 10.76 -14.45
N ILE A 37 2.94 10.72 -13.13
CA ILE A 37 1.61 10.92 -12.56
C ILE A 37 1.60 12.24 -11.82
N ASP A 38 0.79 13.17 -12.33
CA ASP A 38 0.66 14.49 -11.74
C ASP A 38 0.16 14.37 -10.29
N LYS A 39 0.91 15.00 -9.39
CA LYS A 39 0.67 14.94 -7.95
C LYS A 39 -0.69 15.53 -7.59
N ASP A 40 -1.05 16.68 -8.13
CA ASP A 40 -2.29 17.37 -7.76
C ASP A 40 -3.52 16.62 -8.27
N PHE A 41 -3.43 16.04 -9.47
CA PHE A 41 -4.45 15.13 -10.00
C PHE A 41 -4.68 13.93 -9.07
N PHE A 42 -3.61 13.23 -8.68
CA PHE A 42 -3.73 12.06 -7.80
C PHE A 42 -4.26 12.44 -6.42
N PHE A 43 -3.77 13.55 -5.85
CA PHE A 43 -4.23 14.05 -4.56
C PHE A 43 -5.72 14.39 -4.59
N GLY A 44 -6.17 15.06 -5.67
CA GLY A 44 -7.57 15.38 -5.87
C GLY A 44 -8.48 14.15 -5.92
N LYS A 45 -7.99 12.99 -6.42
CA LYS A 45 -8.70 11.72 -6.38
C LYS A 45 -8.82 11.18 -4.95
N LEU A 46 -7.74 11.21 -4.17
CA LEU A 46 -7.76 10.77 -2.76
C LEU A 46 -8.67 11.63 -1.90
N ASP A 47 -8.63 12.95 -2.10
CA ASP A 47 -9.46 13.92 -1.38
C ASP A 47 -10.97 13.69 -1.56
N THR A 48 -11.40 12.86 -2.53
CA THR A 48 -12.82 12.53 -2.73
C THR A 48 -13.38 11.54 -1.71
N PHE A 49 -12.55 10.74 -1.04
CA PHE A 49 -13.03 9.67 -0.14
C PHE A 49 -12.28 9.57 1.19
N ILE A 50 -11.11 10.21 1.32
CA ILE A 50 -10.31 10.17 2.54
C ILE A 50 -9.74 11.55 2.85
N GLU A 51 -9.72 11.91 4.13
CA GLU A 51 -9.18 13.19 4.58
C GLU A 51 -7.65 13.17 4.62
N ARG A 52 -7.04 14.30 4.27
CA ARG A 52 -5.60 14.51 4.47
C ARG A 52 -5.27 14.46 5.96
N SER A 53 -4.11 13.89 6.26
CA SER A 53 -3.58 13.74 7.62
C SER A 53 -2.33 14.62 7.77
N TRP A 54 -1.16 14.02 7.96
CA TRP A 54 0.09 14.76 8.12
C TRP A 54 0.91 14.80 6.82
N SER A 55 1.76 15.81 6.72
CA SER A 55 2.67 16.03 5.61
C SER A 55 4.06 16.35 6.14
N LEU A 56 5.10 15.92 5.42
CA LEU A 56 6.49 16.26 5.70
C LEU A 56 7.25 16.22 4.39
N ASN A 57 8.05 17.25 4.07
CA ASN A 57 9.00 17.31 2.95
C ASN A 57 8.84 16.21 1.87
N GLN A 58 8.09 16.49 0.81
CA GLN A 58 7.87 15.56 -0.31
C GLN A 58 7.07 14.28 0.04
N PHE A 59 6.31 14.32 1.14
CA PHE A 59 5.38 13.28 1.55
C PHE A 59 4.06 13.89 2.06
N GLN A 60 2.94 13.26 1.69
CA GLN A 60 1.60 13.56 2.17
C GLN A 60 0.90 12.24 2.55
N SER A 61 0.19 12.24 3.66
CA SER A 61 -0.69 11.12 4.04
C SER A 61 -2.16 11.50 4.04
N TRP A 62 -3.00 10.48 3.88
CA TRP A 62 -4.45 10.52 4.04
C TRP A 62 -4.88 9.43 5.01
N GLY A 63 -5.81 9.74 5.90
CA GLY A 63 -6.26 8.83 6.95
C GLY A 63 -5.40 8.89 8.22
N PRO A 64 -5.95 8.42 9.35
CA PRO A 64 -5.25 8.45 10.63
C PRO A 64 -4.24 7.31 10.73
N SER A 65 -3.09 7.57 11.36
CA SER A 65 -1.94 6.66 11.37
C SER A 65 -2.21 5.31 12.06
N ASP A 66 -3.23 5.23 12.90
CA ASP A 66 -3.66 4.06 13.67
C ASP A 66 -4.76 3.24 12.99
N LYS A 67 -5.29 3.69 11.84
CA LYS A 67 -6.28 2.98 11.02
C LYS A 67 -5.75 2.77 9.59
N SER A 68 -6.64 2.49 8.62
CA SER A 68 -6.26 2.46 7.21
C SER A 68 -5.87 3.85 6.74
N ASP A 69 -4.74 3.93 6.03
CA ASP A 69 -4.17 5.19 5.56
C ASP A 69 -3.41 5.01 4.24
N ILE A 70 -3.15 6.12 3.55
CA ILE A 70 -2.37 6.16 2.32
C ILE A 70 -1.23 7.14 2.54
N GLY A 71 -0.01 6.73 2.23
CA GLY A 71 1.17 7.59 2.20
C GLY A 71 1.66 7.75 0.79
N VAL A 72 1.87 9.00 0.36
CA VAL A 72 2.33 9.32 -0.99
C VAL A 72 3.59 10.15 -0.91
N THR A 73 4.67 9.64 -1.49
CA THR A 73 5.91 10.40 -1.73
C THR A 73 5.86 10.98 -3.14
N TYR A 74 6.32 12.21 -3.30
CA TYR A 74 6.26 12.92 -4.58
C TYR A 74 7.49 13.81 -4.77
N ASN A 75 7.85 14.07 -6.02
CA ASN A 75 8.89 15.04 -6.36
C ASN A 75 8.26 16.44 -6.50
N LEU A 76 8.66 17.39 -5.65
CA LEU A 76 8.07 18.74 -5.65
C LEU A 76 8.41 19.53 -6.92
N ASP A 77 9.66 19.42 -7.41
CA ASP A 77 10.14 20.19 -8.55
C ASP A 77 9.46 19.77 -9.87
N LYS A 78 9.16 18.48 -10.00
CA LYS A 78 8.53 17.89 -11.19
C LYS A 78 7.00 17.78 -11.07
N ASN A 79 6.43 17.99 -9.89
CA ASN A 79 5.02 17.77 -9.57
C ASN A 79 4.51 16.34 -9.84
N VAL A 80 5.34 15.31 -9.57
CA VAL A 80 5.01 13.91 -9.89
C VAL A 80 5.05 13.01 -8.68
N ILE A 81 4.17 12.01 -8.65
CA ILE A 81 4.23 10.93 -7.66
C ILE A 81 5.46 10.05 -7.91
N VAL A 82 6.11 9.61 -6.83
CA VAL A 82 7.28 8.71 -6.90
C VAL A 82 7.08 7.41 -6.12
N HIS A 83 6.17 7.39 -5.13
CA HIS A 83 5.88 6.21 -4.35
C HIS A 83 4.49 6.32 -3.69
N ILE A 84 3.75 5.22 -3.65
CA ILE A 84 2.45 5.13 -2.97
C ILE A 84 2.44 3.87 -2.13
N ARG A 85 2.28 4.06 -0.82
CA ARG A 85 2.01 2.98 0.14
C ARG A 85 0.62 3.15 0.73
N PHE A 86 0.01 2.06 1.17
CA PHE A 86 -1.22 2.11 1.93
C PHE A 86 -1.27 1.00 2.95
N ARG A 87 -1.91 1.29 4.08
CA ARG A 87 -2.09 0.34 5.17
C ARG A 87 -3.57 0.04 5.37
N LEU A 88 -3.87 -1.21 5.70
CA LEU A 88 -5.21 -1.67 6.00
C LEU A 88 -5.32 -2.00 7.49
N ASP A 89 -6.23 -1.34 8.22
CA ASP A 89 -6.58 -1.70 9.59
C ASP A 89 -7.55 -2.88 9.59
N LEU A 90 -7.04 -4.06 9.94
CA LEU A 90 -7.81 -5.31 9.86
C LEU A 90 -8.72 -5.55 11.07
N ARG A 91 -8.75 -4.63 12.05
CA ARG A 91 -9.67 -4.73 13.21
C ARG A 91 -11.13 -4.44 12.84
N GLY A 92 -11.38 -3.87 11.67
CA GLY A 92 -12.71 -3.43 11.24
C GLY A 92 -12.98 -3.61 9.75
N ASP A 93 -14.06 -3.00 9.28
CA ASP A 93 -14.42 -3.03 7.86
C ASP A 93 -13.50 -2.11 7.04
N ILE A 94 -12.73 -2.72 6.14
CA ILE A 94 -11.80 -2.03 5.25
C ILE A 94 -12.45 -1.55 3.96
N ASN A 95 -13.69 -1.97 3.64
CA ASN A 95 -14.28 -1.76 2.31
C ASN A 95 -14.49 -0.28 1.96
N CYS A 96 -14.90 0.54 2.93
CA CYS A 96 -15.09 1.98 2.74
C CYS A 96 -13.80 2.71 2.33
N PHE A 97 -12.64 2.17 2.72
CA PHE A 97 -11.33 2.68 2.33
C PHE A 97 -10.84 2.03 1.05
N LEU A 98 -10.90 0.70 0.99
CA LEU A 98 -10.22 -0.09 -0.02
C LEU A 98 -10.91 -0.03 -1.38
N ILE A 99 -12.25 -0.09 -1.41
CA ILE A 99 -12.99 -0.10 -2.69
C ILE A 99 -12.74 1.17 -3.52
N PRO A 100 -12.86 2.39 -2.95
CA PRO A 100 -12.54 3.62 -3.68
C PRO A 100 -11.07 3.68 -4.12
N PHE A 101 -10.13 3.29 -3.25
CA PHE A 101 -8.71 3.31 -3.58
C PHE A 101 -8.38 2.36 -4.74
N LEU A 102 -8.90 1.13 -4.71
CA LEU A 102 -8.72 0.17 -5.81
C LEU A 102 -9.35 0.67 -7.13
N ALA A 103 -10.42 1.47 -7.07
CA ALA A 103 -10.98 2.10 -8.27
C ALA A 103 -10.02 3.11 -8.89
N ILE A 104 -9.34 3.91 -8.07
CA ILE A 104 -8.28 4.84 -8.52
C ILE A 104 -7.11 4.04 -9.13
N CYS A 105 -6.68 2.97 -8.46
CA CYS A 105 -5.61 2.10 -8.98
C CYS A 105 -5.97 1.52 -10.35
N ARG A 106 -7.21 1.07 -10.57
CA ARG A 106 -7.66 0.59 -11.89
C ARG A 106 -7.67 1.68 -12.95
N GLU A 107 -8.16 2.87 -12.61
CA GLU A 107 -8.22 4.00 -13.52
C GLU A 107 -6.82 4.39 -14.01
N LEU A 108 -5.82 4.29 -13.13
CA LEU A 108 -4.43 4.69 -13.38
C LEU A 108 -3.50 3.54 -13.77
N ASP A 109 -4.05 2.36 -14.03
CA ASP A 109 -3.31 1.13 -14.37
C ASP A 109 -2.20 0.77 -13.38
N PHE A 110 -2.56 0.76 -12.09
CA PHE A 110 -1.70 0.32 -11.00
C PHE A 110 -1.92 -1.15 -10.65
N LEU A 111 -0.87 -1.76 -10.12
CA LEU A 111 -0.86 -3.05 -9.45
C LEU A 111 -0.69 -2.85 -7.94
N ILE A 112 -1.11 -3.84 -7.17
CA ILE A 112 -0.91 -3.90 -5.73
C ILE A 112 0.22 -4.87 -5.44
N LEU A 113 1.25 -4.40 -4.74
CA LEU A 113 2.41 -5.18 -4.30
C LEU A 113 2.30 -5.42 -2.78
N ASP A 114 2.39 -6.67 -2.33
CA ASP A 114 2.53 -7.00 -0.91
C ASP A 114 3.99 -7.17 -0.48
N GLN A 115 4.23 -7.29 0.82
CA GLN A 115 5.58 -7.44 1.41
C GLN A 115 6.34 -8.71 0.97
N ASN A 116 5.68 -9.65 0.28
CA ASN A 116 6.27 -10.90 -0.19
C ASN A 116 6.53 -10.88 -1.70
N ASP A 117 6.60 -9.69 -2.31
CA ASP A 117 6.77 -9.49 -3.75
C ASP A 117 5.64 -10.02 -4.64
N ASN A 118 4.48 -10.34 -4.04
CA ASN A 118 3.34 -10.76 -4.83
C ASN A 118 2.64 -9.54 -5.43
N LEU A 119 2.28 -9.67 -6.71
CA LEU A 119 1.59 -8.63 -7.46
C LEU A 119 0.18 -9.03 -7.82
N PHE A 120 -0.74 -8.10 -7.59
CA PHE A 120 -2.16 -8.31 -7.76
C PHE A 120 -2.79 -7.22 -8.60
N GLU A 121 -3.73 -7.62 -9.45
CA GLU A 121 -4.66 -6.68 -10.07
C GLU A 121 -5.53 -6.03 -8.97
N PRO A 122 -5.81 -4.71 -9.02
CA PRO A 122 -6.48 -3.94 -7.98
C PRO A 122 -7.99 -4.26 -7.87
N GLN A 123 -8.27 -5.45 -7.34
CA GLN A 123 -9.58 -5.99 -7.03
C GLN A 123 -9.45 -6.75 -5.71
N ILE A 124 -10.43 -6.60 -4.83
CA ILE A 124 -10.37 -7.17 -3.47
C ILE A 124 -10.15 -8.69 -3.47
N ASN A 125 -10.73 -9.40 -4.44
CA ASN A 125 -10.60 -10.85 -4.52
C ASN A 125 -9.19 -11.31 -4.90
N ASN A 126 -8.38 -10.45 -5.52
CA ASN A 126 -7.08 -10.86 -6.06
C ASN A 126 -5.98 -10.89 -5.01
N PHE A 127 -6.06 -10.04 -3.98
CA PHE A 127 -5.09 -10.01 -2.87
C PHE A 127 -5.73 -10.36 -1.52
N ARG A 128 -6.93 -10.94 -1.53
CA ARG A 128 -7.60 -11.47 -0.34
C ARG A 128 -6.70 -12.47 0.39
N GLU A 129 -6.07 -13.38 -0.35
CA GLU A 129 -5.15 -14.37 0.23
C GLU A 129 -3.95 -13.71 0.91
N SER A 130 -3.45 -12.59 0.37
CA SER A 130 -2.39 -11.81 1.00
C SER A 130 -2.85 -11.23 2.35
N ILE A 131 -4.07 -10.69 2.42
CA ILE A 131 -4.67 -10.24 3.69
C ILE A 131 -4.85 -11.42 4.66
N GLU A 132 -5.40 -12.53 4.19
CA GLU A 132 -5.71 -13.72 5.00
C GLU A 132 -4.46 -14.35 5.61
N ASN A 133 -3.34 -14.29 4.90
CA ASN A 133 -2.06 -14.83 5.35
C ASN A 133 -1.19 -13.81 6.11
N SER A 134 -1.60 -12.53 6.18
CA SER A 134 -0.85 -11.48 6.88
C SER A 134 -0.75 -11.75 8.38
N ASN A 135 0.37 -11.37 8.97
CA ASN A 135 0.57 -11.37 10.41
C ASN A 135 -0.45 -10.47 11.11
N ALA A 136 -0.86 -9.38 10.46
CA ALA A 136 -1.89 -8.50 10.95
C ALA A 136 -3.23 -9.20 11.18
N LEU A 137 -3.71 -10.00 10.23
CA LEU A 137 -4.96 -10.71 10.41
C LEU A 137 -4.84 -11.82 11.46
N LYS A 138 -3.71 -12.54 11.47
CA LYS A 138 -3.43 -13.57 12.49
C LYS A 138 -3.49 -12.96 13.90
N PHE A 139 -2.83 -11.82 14.11
CA PHE A 139 -2.86 -11.10 15.38
C PHE A 139 -4.26 -10.62 15.74
N VAL A 140 -5.01 -10.02 14.81
CA VAL A 140 -6.38 -9.54 15.08
C VAL A 140 -7.33 -10.69 15.40
N THR A 141 -7.15 -11.85 14.77
CA THR A 141 -8.03 -13.03 14.94
C THR A 141 -7.80 -13.73 16.28
N ASP A 142 -6.54 -13.99 16.64
CA ASP A 142 -6.17 -14.63 17.90
C ASP A 142 -4.80 -14.12 18.39
N PRO A 143 -4.78 -13.04 19.20
CA PRO A 143 -3.55 -12.44 19.68
C PRO A 143 -2.70 -13.39 20.53
N MET A 144 -3.33 -14.30 21.31
CA MET A 144 -2.59 -15.20 22.19
C MET A 144 -1.89 -16.28 21.38
N LYS A 145 -2.60 -16.91 20.45
CA LYS A 145 -2.00 -17.87 19.53
C LYS A 145 -0.90 -17.23 18.68
N PHE A 146 -1.13 -16.02 18.18
CA PHE A 146 -0.10 -15.29 17.43
C PHE A 146 1.20 -15.15 18.23
N LEU A 147 1.12 -14.78 19.51
CA LEU A 147 2.29 -14.62 20.37
C LEU A 147 2.99 -15.96 20.66
N GLU A 148 2.23 -17.05 20.81
CA GLU A 148 2.79 -18.40 20.94
C GLU A 148 3.52 -18.83 19.66
N ASP A 149 2.86 -18.73 18.51
CA ASP A 149 3.41 -19.08 17.19
C ASP A 149 4.66 -18.24 16.88
N PHE A 150 4.66 -16.95 17.22
CA PHE A 150 5.81 -16.06 17.08
C PHE A 150 6.96 -16.47 18.01
N SER A 151 6.68 -16.78 19.28
CA SER A 151 7.69 -17.22 20.24
C SER A 151 8.33 -18.56 19.84
N ASN A 152 7.56 -19.42 19.17
CA ASN A 152 8.02 -20.71 18.65
C ASN A 152 8.72 -20.59 17.28
N GLY A 153 8.74 -19.41 16.66
CA GLY A 153 9.36 -19.16 15.35
C GLY A 153 8.55 -19.65 14.16
N GLU A 154 7.27 -19.98 14.35
CA GLU A 154 6.33 -20.36 13.29
C GLU A 154 5.87 -19.12 12.49
N ILE A 155 5.79 -17.97 13.16
CA ILE A 155 5.59 -16.67 12.54
C ILE A 155 6.89 -15.89 12.57
N LYS A 156 7.27 -15.34 11.41
CA LYS A 156 8.41 -14.42 11.27
C LYS A 156 7.91 -12.98 11.21
N PRO A 157 8.74 -12.00 11.61
CA PRO A 157 8.45 -10.59 11.34
C PRO A 157 8.16 -10.37 9.85
N GLU A 158 7.20 -9.50 9.56
CA GLU A 158 7.08 -8.86 8.24
C GLU A 158 8.05 -7.66 8.27
N ASP A 159 8.92 -7.58 7.27
CA ASP A 159 9.95 -6.54 7.14
C ASP A 159 9.36 -5.17 6.75
#